data_AF-A0A955PP20-F1
#
_entry.id   AF-A0A955PP20-F1
#
_cell.length_a   1.000
_cell.length_b   1.000
_cell.length_c   1.000
_cell.angle_alpha   90.00
_cell.angle_beta   90.00
_cell.angle_gamma   90.00
#
_symmetry.space_group_name_H-M   'P 1'
#
loop_
_entity.id
_entity.type
_entity.pdbx_description
1 polymer ?
#
loop_
_entity_poly.entity_id
_entity_poly.type
_entity_poly.pdbx_seq_one_letter_code
_entity_poly.pdbx_strand_id
1 'polypeptide(L)'
;LLMMDRYDLYGHMAVPKRHDSETEVPELYRIAAASGGVFVNAAFVEPFGLTFLESSATGLPFVGTHNGGPQDIVKNCESGILVNVEDYEEIGAALKKLLTSRDDWETCSTNGINKVREHYTWEAHCNRYIESITDVIGTVEPPYVQTVPRGEPHGKRLSSLSGLLITDIDNTLIGDEESLESLKQVFEENKETLGFGVATGRYLESAVEALHDNGIDRIDTIISSVGTEIYYGMGDFPDKGWASNLRAKWRPDRIREALSNLSFLYLQKDEMTQREFKISYDLDSDITPEEALPLVHHELTQAKANYNLVFSHGTYVDILPSRASKGKAIRYLSTKWKIPMEKVVTAGDSGNDRDMLVGKTAGIVVANRDPELDGLKRTSGRIYFAENGYAGGILEGLRHYGFIKEGVHEEVSA
;
A
#
# COMPACT_ATOMS: atom_id res chain seq x y z
N LEU A 1 -34.81 -26.01 -28.62
CA LEU A 1 -36.27 -26.01 -28.90
C LEU A 1 -36.68 -27.23 -29.72
N LEU A 2 -36.09 -27.50 -30.90
CA LEU A 2 -36.42 -28.71 -31.68
C LEU A 2 -36.24 -30.05 -30.93
N MET A 3 -35.24 -30.17 -30.06
CA MET A 3 -35.07 -31.36 -29.20
C MET A 3 -36.12 -31.47 -28.09
N MET A 4 -36.62 -30.34 -27.58
CA MET A 4 -37.67 -30.31 -26.55
C MET A 4 -38.97 -30.87 -27.11
N ASP A 5 -39.32 -30.46 -28.33
CA ASP A 5 -40.50 -30.96 -29.05
C ASP A 5 -40.36 -32.45 -29.38
N ARG A 6 -39.18 -32.86 -29.84
CA ARG A 6 -38.90 -34.26 -30.21
C ARG A 6 -39.08 -35.23 -29.05
N TYR A 7 -38.76 -34.81 -27.83
CA TYR A 7 -38.81 -35.64 -26.63
C TYR A 7 -40.00 -35.33 -25.70
N ASP A 8 -40.95 -34.51 -26.15
CA ASP A 8 -42.16 -34.11 -25.40
C ASP A 8 -41.89 -33.67 -23.95
N LEU A 9 -40.89 -32.80 -23.76
CA LEU A 9 -40.44 -32.34 -22.44
C LEU A 9 -41.27 -31.18 -21.87
N TYR A 10 -42.46 -30.94 -22.43
CA TYR A 10 -43.36 -29.89 -21.97
C TYR A 10 -43.84 -30.15 -20.54
N GLY A 11 -43.68 -29.17 -19.65
CA GLY A 11 -43.99 -29.32 -18.23
C GLY A 11 -42.95 -30.11 -17.41
N HIS A 12 -41.93 -30.67 -18.06
CA HIS A 12 -40.84 -31.43 -17.43
C HIS A 12 -39.49 -30.68 -17.44
N MET A 13 -39.39 -29.56 -18.15
CA MET A 13 -38.18 -28.76 -18.26
C MET A 13 -38.46 -27.28 -17.95
N ALA A 14 -37.58 -26.66 -17.16
CA ALA A 14 -37.56 -25.22 -16.92
C ALA A 14 -36.27 -24.61 -17.50
N VAL A 15 -36.40 -23.55 -18.31
CA VAL A 15 -35.26 -22.80 -18.88
C VAL A 15 -35.40 -21.34 -18.44
N PRO A 16 -34.89 -20.98 -17.24
CA PRO A 16 -35.00 -19.62 -16.73
C PRO A 16 -34.25 -18.66 -17.66
N LYS A 17 -34.91 -17.56 -18.09
CA LYS A 17 -34.32 -16.57 -19.00
C LYS A 17 -33.18 -15.77 -18.37
N ARG A 18 -33.20 -15.63 -17.04
CA ARG A 18 -32.19 -15.00 -16.19
C ARG A 18 -32.20 -15.71 -14.84
N HIS A 19 -31.07 -15.72 -14.18
CA HIS A 19 -30.95 -16.06 -12.77
C HIS A 19 -29.88 -15.17 -12.13
N ASP A 20 -30.08 -14.78 -10.87
CA ASP A 20 -29.11 -14.07 -10.05
C ASP A 20 -28.12 -15.05 -9.41
N SER A 21 -26.82 -14.80 -9.60
CA SER A 21 -25.77 -15.71 -9.14
C SER A 21 -25.58 -15.73 -7.63
N GLU A 22 -25.94 -14.65 -6.92
CA GLU A 22 -25.72 -14.55 -5.48
C GLU A 22 -26.89 -15.14 -4.68
N THR A 23 -28.11 -14.95 -5.19
CA THR A 23 -29.35 -15.28 -4.45
C THR A 23 -30.11 -16.46 -5.02
N GLU A 24 -30.19 -16.62 -6.35
CA GLU A 24 -31.05 -17.64 -6.97
C GLU A 24 -30.30 -18.94 -7.26
N VAL A 25 -29.05 -18.88 -7.74
CA VAL A 25 -28.26 -20.09 -8.04
C VAL A 25 -28.08 -21.02 -6.83
N PRO A 26 -27.74 -20.52 -5.62
CA PRO A 26 -27.65 -21.37 -4.44
C PRO A 26 -29.00 -22.04 -4.07
N GLU A 27 -30.11 -21.34 -4.29
CA GLU A 27 -31.45 -21.90 -4.05
C GLU A 27 -31.80 -22.99 -5.07
N LEU A 28 -31.41 -22.84 -6.33
CA LEU A 28 -31.63 -23.88 -7.34
C LEU A 28 -30.92 -25.19 -6.97
N TYR A 29 -29.68 -25.12 -6.49
CA TYR A 29 -28.98 -26.30 -5.99
C TYR A 29 -29.68 -26.91 -4.77
N ARG A 30 -30.13 -26.09 -3.81
CA ARG A 30 -30.88 -26.56 -2.63
C ARG A 30 -32.21 -27.21 -2.99
N ILE A 31 -32.97 -26.63 -3.91
CA ILE A 31 -34.24 -27.20 -4.39
C ILE A 31 -33.98 -28.55 -5.06
N ALA A 32 -32.97 -28.62 -5.93
CA ALA A 32 -32.57 -29.87 -6.57
C ALA A 32 -32.16 -30.92 -5.52
N ALA A 33 -31.33 -30.56 -4.53
CA ALA A 33 -30.92 -31.47 -3.46
C ALA A 33 -32.12 -31.96 -2.64
N ALA A 34 -33.00 -31.05 -2.21
CA ALA A 34 -34.19 -31.38 -1.43
C ALA A 34 -35.16 -32.30 -2.19
N SER A 35 -35.17 -32.22 -3.52
CA SER A 35 -35.98 -33.09 -4.38
C SER A 35 -35.35 -34.45 -4.69
N GLY A 36 -34.12 -34.73 -4.22
CA GLY A 36 -33.37 -35.94 -4.59
C GLY A 36 -32.82 -35.89 -6.02
N GLY A 37 -32.60 -34.69 -6.55
CA GLY A 37 -32.11 -34.46 -7.91
C GLY A 37 -30.60 -34.69 -8.05
N VAL A 38 -30.08 -34.47 -9.26
CA VAL A 38 -28.65 -34.62 -9.58
C VAL A 38 -28.21 -33.41 -10.41
N PHE A 39 -27.06 -32.82 -10.07
CA PHE A 39 -26.44 -31.78 -10.89
C PHE A 39 -25.67 -32.41 -12.06
N VAL A 40 -25.74 -31.82 -13.25
CA VAL A 40 -25.05 -32.34 -14.42
C VAL A 40 -24.31 -31.22 -15.13
N ASN A 41 -23.01 -31.40 -15.33
CA ASN A 41 -22.21 -30.55 -16.19
C ASN A 41 -21.38 -31.43 -17.14
N ALA A 42 -21.85 -31.53 -18.37
CA ALA A 42 -21.28 -32.35 -19.44
C ALA A 42 -20.37 -31.53 -20.37
N ALA A 43 -19.57 -30.62 -19.83
CA ALA A 43 -18.54 -29.93 -20.59
C ALA A 43 -17.43 -30.90 -21.05
N PHE A 44 -16.88 -30.73 -22.25
CA PHE A 44 -15.76 -31.57 -22.72
C PHE A 44 -14.54 -31.52 -21.80
N VAL A 45 -14.27 -30.34 -21.24
CA VAL A 45 -13.22 -30.09 -20.25
C VAL A 45 -13.74 -29.08 -19.25
N GLU A 46 -13.55 -29.34 -17.96
CA GLU A 46 -13.86 -28.40 -16.87
C GLU A 46 -12.61 -28.22 -15.99
N PRO A 47 -11.84 -27.13 -16.15
CA PRO A 47 -10.52 -27.00 -15.52
C PRO A 47 -10.58 -26.83 -14.00
N PHE A 48 -11.60 -26.14 -13.47
CA PHE A 48 -11.65 -25.79 -12.04
C PHE A 48 -12.71 -26.56 -11.28
N GLY A 49 -13.84 -26.86 -11.91
CA GLY A 49 -14.91 -27.65 -11.31
C GLY A 49 -15.67 -26.94 -10.18
N LEU A 50 -15.67 -25.61 -10.15
CA LEU A 50 -16.34 -24.82 -9.10
C LEU A 50 -17.83 -25.17 -8.98
N THR A 51 -18.54 -25.38 -10.09
CA THR A 51 -19.96 -25.74 -10.07
C THR A 51 -20.22 -27.11 -9.43
N PHE A 52 -19.27 -28.06 -9.53
CA PHE A 52 -19.34 -29.35 -8.83
C PHE A 52 -19.06 -29.21 -7.34
N LEU A 53 -18.15 -28.30 -6.94
CA LEU A 53 -17.95 -27.97 -5.52
C LEU A 53 -19.17 -27.29 -4.93
N GLU A 54 -19.78 -26.35 -5.65
CA GLU A 54 -21.03 -25.68 -5.25
C GLU A 54 -22.16 -26.69 -5.06
N SER A 55 -22.39 -27.58 -6.04
CA SER A 55 -23.42 -28.61 -5.91
C SER A 55 -23.13 -29.52 -4.71
N SER A 56 -21.89 -30.00 -4.57
CA SER A 56 -21.46 -30.86 -3.46
C SER A 56 -21.63 -30.19 -2.09
N ALA A 57 -21.28 -28.91 -1.98
CA ALA A 57 -21.41 -28.13 -0.74
C ALA A 57 -22.87 -27.99 -0.28
N THR A 58 -23.82 -28.01 -1.23
CA THR A 58 -25.27 -28.00 -0.93
C THR A 58 -25.86 -29.38 -0.70
N GLY A 59 -25.06 -30.45 -0.78
CA GLY A 59 -25.54 -31.83 -0.68
C GLY A 59 -26.23 -32.34 -1.94
N LEU A 60 -25.96 -31.74 -3.10
CA LEU A 60 -26.45 -32.20 -4.39
C LEU A 60 -25.38 -33.05 -5.10
N PRO A 61 -25.58 -34.37 -5.24
CA PRO A 61 -24.70 -35.22 -6.03
C PRO A 61 -24.60 -34.74 -7.48
N PHE A 62 -23.45 -34.99 -8.11
CA PHE A 62 -23.23 -34.58 -9.49
C PHE A 62 -22.84 -35.71 -10.45
N VAL A 63 -23.09 -35.49 -11.73
CA VAL A 63 -22.48 -36.22 -12.86
C VAL A 63 -21.67 -35.22 -13.69
N GLY A 64 -20.39 -35.50 -13.89
CA GLY A 64 -19.45 -34.56 -14.48
C GLY A 64 -18.46 -35.20 -15.45
N THR A 65 -17.81 -34.37 -16.25
CA THR A 65 -16.72 -34.83 -17.13
C THR A 65 -15.55 -35.39 -16.34
N HIS A 66 -14.92 -36.45 -16.84
CA HIS A 66 -13.67 -36.96 -16.29
C HIS A 66 -12.44 -36.10 -16.67
N ASN A 67 -12.60 -34.99 -17.40
CA ASN A 67 -11.51 -34.14 -17.85
C ASN A 67 -11.42 -32.83 -17.05
N GLY A 68 -10.36 -32.68 -16.23
CA GLY A 68 -10.03 -31.46 -15.49
C GLY A 68 -10.28 -31.56 -13.97
N GLY A 69 -10.60 -30.44 -13.34
CA GLY A 69 -10.80 -30.30 -11.90
C GLY A 69 -11.80 -31.28 -11.25
N PRO A 70 -12.84 -31.81 -11.93
CA PRO A 70 -13.75 -32.79 -11.34
C PRO A 70 -13.07 -34.08 -10.85
N GLN A 71 -11.92 -34.46 -11.43
CA GLN A 71 -11.14 -35.61 -10.98
C GLN A 71 -10.69 -35.48 -9.53
N ASP A 72 -10.16 -34.31 -9.16
CA ASP A 72 -9.73 -34.04 -7.79
C ASP A 72 -10.92 -33.95 -6.84
N ILE A 73 -12.04 -33.38 -7.29
CA ILE A 73 -13.26 -33.27 -6.49
C ILE A 73 -13.84 -34.64 -6.20
N VAL A 74 -13.94 -35.55 -7.16
CA VAL A 74 -14.42 -36.92 -6.89
C VAL A 74 -13.43 -37.70 -6.03
N LYS A 75 -12.13 -37.54 -6.26
CA LYS A 75 -11.09 -38.18 -5.44
C LYS A 75 -11.15 -37.76 -3.98
N ASN A 76 -11.37 -36.47 -3.72
CA ASN A 76 -11.37 -35.93 -2.36
C ASN A 76 -12.76 -36.01 -1.71
N CYS A 77 -13.84 -35.79 -2.47
CA CYS A 77 -15.18 -35.63 -1.93
C CYS A 77 -16.10 -36.83 -2.15
N GLU A 78 -15.85 -37.71 -3.11
CA GLU A 78 -16.75 -38.85 -3.44
C GLU A 78 -18.24 -38.44 -3.58
N SER A 79 -18.49 -37.25 -4.10
CA SER A 79 -19.82 -36.60 -4.16
C SER A 79 -20.46 -36.62 -5.55
N GLY A 80 -19.88 -37.38 -6.49
CA GLY A 80 -20.40 -37.48 -7.85
C GLY A 80 -19.75 -38.59 -8.67
N ILE A 81 -20.25 -38.76 -9.89
CA ILE A 81 -19.78 -39.76 -10.86
C ILE A 81 -19.17 -39.04 -12.06
N LEU A 82 -17.95 -39.44 -12.44
CA LEU A 82 -17.31 -38.95 -13.66
C LEU A 82 -17.64 -39.86 -14.83
N VAL A 83 -17.89 -39.26 -16.00
CA VAL A 83 -18.28 -39.97 -17.22
C VAL A 83 -17.48 -39.48 -18.43
N ASN A 84 -17.38 -40.29 -19.47
CA ASN A 84 -17.02 -39.82 -20.80
C ASN A 84 -18.22 -39.08 -21.42
N VAL A 85 -18.08 -37.76 -21.60
CA VAL A 85 -19.17 -36.93 -22.11
C VAL A 85 -19.48 -37.20 -23.59
N GLU A 86 -18.61 -37.90 -24.31
CA GLU A 86 -18.88 -38.38 -25.68
C GLU A 86 -19.79 -39.63 -25.71
N ASP A 87 -19.94 -40.31 -24.57
CA ASP A 87 -20.78 -41.50 -24.42
C ASP A 87 -22.09 -41.14 -23.70
N TYR A 88 -23.16 -40.97 -24.47
CA TYR A 88 -24.47 -40.62 -23.92
C TYR A 88 -25.11 -41.79 -23.12
N GLU A 89 -24.70 -43.03 -23.36
CA GLU A 89 -25.17 -44.17 -22.58
C GLU A 89 -24.54 -44.15 -21.18
N GLU A 90 -23.27 -43.77 -21.08
CA GLU A 90 -22.57 -43.62 -19.80
C GLU A 90 -23.18 -42.49 -18.94
N ILE A 91 -23.45 -41.33 -19.55
CA ILE A 91 -24.15 -40.22 -18.87
C ILE A 91 -25.50 -40.72 -18.35
N GLY A 92 -26.29 -41.40 -19.20
CA GLY A 92 -27.61 -41.91 -18.85
C GLY A 92 -27.56 -42.95 -17.72
N ALA A 93 -26.58 -43.85 -17.74
CA ALA A 93 -26.39 -44.86 -16.70
C ALA A 93 -26.01 -44.24 -15.36
N ALA A 94 -25.11 -43.24 -15.34
CA ALA A 94 -24.72 -42.53 -14.13
C ALA A 94 -25.89 -41.76 -13.51
N LEU A 95 -26.68 -41.05 -14.32
CA LEU A 95 -27.88 -40.36 -13.85
C LEU A 95 -28.92 -41.33 -13.29
N LYS A 96 -29.19 -42.42 -14.02
CA LYS A 96 -30.14 -43.45 -13.56
C LYS A 96 -29.71 -44.06 -12.25
N LYS A 97 -28.40 -44.33 -12.06
CA LYS A 97 -27.87 -44.86 -10.80
C LYS A 97 -28.20 -43.93 -9.62
N LEU A 98 -27.79 -42.66 -9.71
CA LEU A 98 -28.00 -41.69 -8.63
C LEU A 98 -29.48 -41.37 -8.38
N LEU A 99 -30.33 -41.39 -9.42
CA LEU A 99 -31.76 -41.10 -9.27
C LEU A 99 -32.60 -42.29 -8.78
N THR A 100 -32.08 -43.52 -8.87
CA THR A 100 -32.83 -44.74 -8.48
C THR A 100 -32.28 -45.42 -7.22
N SER A 101 -31.02 -45.16 -6.86
CA SER A 101 -30.39 -45.69 -5.66
C SER A 101 -30.33 -44.62 -4.58
N ARG A 102 -31.26 -44.72 -3.61
CA ARG A 102 -31.32 -43.78 -2.49
C ARG A 102 -30.04 -43.81 -1.64
N ASP A 103 -29.48 -44.99 -1.42
CA ASP A 103 -28.27 -45.17 -0.62
C ASP A 103 -27.05 -44.51 -1.28
N ASP A 104 -26.88 -44.69 -2.60
CA ASP A 104 -25.81 -44.02 -3.35
C ASP A 104 -25.98 -42.50 -3.30
N TRP A 105 -27.21 -42.01 -3.47
CA TRP A 105 -27.51 -40.59 -3.43
C TRP A 105 -27.20 -39.97 -2.05
N GLU A 106 -27.69 -40.59 -0.96
CA GLU A 106 -27.46 -40.13 0.42
C GLU A 106 -25.97 -40.17 0.78
N THR A 107 -25.24 -41.18 0.28
CA THR A 107 -23.79 -41.28 0.45
C THR A 107 -23.08 -40.11 -0.23
N CYS A 108 -23.34 -39.86 -1.52
CA CYS A 108 -22.74 -38.75 -2.25
C CYS A 108 -23.11 -37.39 -1.65
N SER A 109 -24.36 -37.21 -1.22
CA SER A 109 -24.87 -35.98 -0.61
C SER A 109 -24.15 -35.69 0.72
N THR A 110 -24.07 -36.69 1.61
CA THR A 110 -23.40 -36.57 2.91
C THR A 110 -21.90 -36.34 2.73
N ASN A 111 -21.26 -37.06 1.82
CA ASN A 111 -19.85 -36.89 1.53
C ASN A 111 -19.56 -35.50 0.94
N GLY A 112 -20.41 -35.00 0.04
CA GLY A 112 -20.28 -33.66 -0.53
C GLY A 112 -20.23 -32.57 0.53
N ILE A 113 -21.17 -32.57 1.48
CA ILE A 113 -21.21 -31.55 2.54
C ILE A 113 -19.98 -31.63 3.45
N ASN A 114 -19.63 -32.85 3.88
CA ASN A 114 -18.58 -33.04 4.88
C ASN A 114 -17.18 -32.83 4.28
N LYS A 115 -16.91 -33.46 3.12
CA LYS A 115 -15.57 -33.46 2.53
C LYS A 115 -15.25 -32.16 1.78
N VAL A 116 -16.24 -31.41 1.30
CA VAL A 116 -15.99 -30.04 0.82
C VAL A 116 -15.54 -29.15 1.98
N ARG A 117 -16.16 -29.26 3.16
CA ARG A 117 -15.74 -28.54 4.36
C ARG A 117 -14.31 -28.90 4.77
N GLU A 118 -13.98 -30.19 4.71
CA GLU A 118 -12.67 -30.74 5.05
C GLU A 118 -11.56 -30.32 4.09
N HIS A 119 -11.82 -30.28 2.78
CA HIS A 119 -10.75 -30.17 1.79
C HIS A 119 -10.69 -28.85 1.03
N TYR A 120 -11.82 -28.16 0.87
CA TYR A 120 -11.99 -27.06 -0.10
C TYR A 120 -12.44 -25.73 0.54
N THR A 121 -12.51 -25.65 1.87
CA THR A 121 -12.69 -24.37 2.56
C THR A 121 -11.40 -23.55 2.56
N TRP A 122 -11.54 -22.24 2.72
CA TRP A 122 -10.38 -21.35 2.92
C TRP A 122 -9.54 -21.77 4.12
N GLU A 123 -10.18 -22.17 5.22
CA GLU A 123 -9.49 -22.63 6.43
C GLU A 123 -8.68 -23.91 6.16
N ALA A 124 -9.29 -24.93 5.55
CA ALA A 124 -8.59 -26.15 5.17
C ALA A 124 -7.42 -25.91 4.22
N HIS A 125 -7.60 -25.00 3.24
CA HIS A 125 -6.55 -24.64 2.31
C HIS A 125 -5.38 -23.94 3.00
N CYS A 126 -5.66 -22.95 3.85
CA CYS A 126 -4.65 -22.25 4.63
C CYS A 126 -3.87 -23.21 5.54
N ASN A 127 -4.56 -24.10 6.24
CA ASN A 127 -3.93 -25.08 7.13
C ASN A 127 -2.98 -26.00 6.35
N ARG A 128 -3.42 -26.57 5.23
CA ARG A 128 -2.58 -27.43 4.37
C ARG A 128 -1.37 -26.68 3.81
N TYR A 129 -1.55 -25.41 3.45
CA TYR A 129 -0.47 -24.57 2.95
C TYR A 129 0.59 -24.31 4.04
N ILE A 130 0.15 -23.99 5.25
CA ILE A 130 1.04 -23.80 6.42
C ILE A 130 1.75 -25.10 6.79
N GLU A 131 1.05 -26.24 6.81
CA GLU A 131 1.64 -27.55 7.03
C GLU A 131 2.74 -27.85 6.00
N SER A 132 2.44 -27.65 4.71
CA SER A 132 3.41 -27.88 3.63
C SER A 132 4.64 -26.96 3.74
N ILE A 133 4.43 -25.69 4.11
CA ILE A 133 5.53 -24.75 4.36
C ILE A 133 6.34 -25.19 5.58
N THR A 134 5.69 -25.62 6.66
CA THR A 134 6.36 -26.08 7.88
C THR A 134 7.20 -27.33 7.61
N ASP A 135 6.68 -28.27 6.82
CA ASP A 135 7.41 -29.48 6.41
C ASP A 135 8.63 -29.16 5.55
N VAL A 136 8.51 -28.20 4.62
CA VAL A 136 9.63 -27.77 3.77
C VAL A 136 10.68 -27.00 4.58
N ILE A 137 10.24 -26.17 5.52
CA ILE A 137 11.16 -25.42 6.39
C ILE A 137 11.84 -26.37 7.38
N GLY A 138 11.21 -27.48 7.76
CA GLY A 138 11.73 -28.44 8.75
C GLY A 138 12.03 -27.80 10.12
N THR A 139 12.52 -28.59 11.08
CA THR A 139 13.21 -28.07 12.28
C THR A 139 14.58 -27.50 11.91
N VAL A 140 14.63 -26.62 10.91
CA VAL A 140 15.80 -25.77 10.71
C VAL A 140 15.80 -24.84 11.91
N GLU A 141 16.73 -25.06 12.86
CA GLU A 141 17.09 -23.99 13.77
C GLU A 141 17.36 -22.77 12.90
N PRO A 142 16.61 -21.67 13.10
CA PRO A 142 16.74 -20.52 12.24
C PRO A 142 18.21 -20.14 12.24
N PRO A 143 18.85 -20.00 11.05
CA PRO A 143 20.25 -19.57 11.01
C PRO A 143 20.31 -18.30 11.83
N TYR A 144 21.16 -18.27 12.86
CA TYR A 144 21.28 -17.19 13.84
C TYR A 144 21.02 -15.83 13.19
N VAL A 145 19.75 -15.42 13.22
CA VAL A 145 19.34 -14.07 12.89
C VAL A 145 19.57 -13.40 14.22
N GLN A 146 20.55 -12.50 14.30
CA GLN A 146 20.56 -11.53 15.38
C GLN A 146 19.15 -10.99 15.47
N THR A 147 18.45 -11.35 16.54
CA THR A 147 17.14 -10.81 16.84
C THR A 147 17.38 -9.34 17.11
N VAL A 148 17.34 -8.53 16.04
CA VAL A 148 16.95 -7.14 16.17
C VAL A 148 15.60 -7.23 16.87
N PRO A 149 15.44 -6.66 18.08
CA PRO A 149 14.18 -6.73 18.79
C PRO A 149 13.09 -6.34 17.80
N ARG A 150 12.09 -7.21 17.60
CA ARG A 150 10.89 -6.79 16.88
C ARG A 150 10.33 -5.63 17.67
N GLY A 151 10.69 -4.40 17.29
CA GLY A 151 10.02 -3.20 17.72
C GLY A 151 8.54 -3.38 17.46
N GLU A 152 7.70 -2.67 18.21
CA GLU A 152 6.26 -2.68 17.94
C GLU A 152 6.01 -2.50 16.43
N PRO A 153 5.07 -3.26 15.83
CA PRO A 153 4.71 -3.04 14.44
C PRO A 153 4.43 -1.54 14.25
N HIS A 154 5.22 -0.86 13.42
CA HIS A 154 5.16 0.60 13.27
C HIS A 154 3.72 1.08 13.00
N GLY A 155 2.90 0.26 12.34
CA GLY A 155 1.49 0.55 12.13
C GLY A 155 0.61 0.56 13.39
N LYS A 156 0.89 -0.30 14.39
CA LYS A 156 0.16 -0.27 15.68
C LYS A 156 0.47 1.02 16.43
N ARG A 157 1.75 1.42 16.45
CA ARG A 157 2.21 2.66 17.06
C ARG A 157 1.66 3.89 16.35
N LEU A 158 1.88 4.01 15.03
CA LEU A 158 1.42 5.18 14.25
C LEU A 158 -0.10 5.38 14.31
N SER A 159 -0.87 4.30 14.41
CA SER A 159 -2.33 4.39 14.55
C SER A 159 -2.82 4.74 15.96
N SER A 160 -1.96 4.64 17.00
CA SER A 160 -2.29 5.02 18.38
C SER A 160 -1.83 6.44 18.75
N LEU A 161 -1.07 7.10 17.87
CA LEU A 161 -0.54 8.44 18.14
C LEU A 161 -1.66 9.49 18.20
N SER A 162 -1.50 10.43 19.14
CA SER A 162 -2.37 11.60 19.28
C SER A 162 -1.86 12.81 18.49
N GLY A 163 -0.60 12.76 18.04
CA GLY A 163 0.07 13.79 17.26
C GLY A 163 1.32 13.25 16.56
N LEU A 164 1.78 13.97 15.54
CA LEU A 164 2.97 13.61 14.77
C LEU A 164 3.76 14.88 14.43
N LEU A 165 5.03 14.97 14.84
CA LEU A 165 5.95 15.98 14.32
C LEU A 165 6.62 15.45 13.05
N ILE A 166 6.67 16.27 12.00
CA ILE A 166 7.49 16.05 10.81
C ILE A 166 8.33 17.30 10.54
N THR A 167 9.65 17.19 10.65
CA THR A 167 10.56 18.33 10.50
C THR A 167 11.52 18.15 9.33
N ASP A 168 11.94 19.23 8.68
CA ASP A 168 13.17 19.16 7.88
C ASP A 168 14.39 18.90 8.79
N ILE A 169 15.48 18.43 8.20
CA ILE A 169 16.71 18.08 8.90
C ILE A 169 17.64 19.30 8.94
N ASP A 170 18.05 19.77 7.76
CA ASP A 170 19.12 20.73 7.59
C ASP A 170 18.61 22.13 7.97
N ASN A 171 19.34 22.85 8.80
CA ASN A 171 18.95 24.18 9.29
C ASN A 171 17.59 24.24 10.00
N THR A 172 16.93 23.11 10.26
CA THR A 172 15.63 23.06 10.95
C THR A 172 15.72 22.19 12.20
N LEU A 173 16.08 20.92 12.08
CA LEU A 173 16.26 20.04 13.23
C LEU A 173 17.68 20.19 13.81
N ILE A 174 18.68 20.28 12.93
CA ILE A 174 20.10 20.28 13.28
C ILE A 174 20.69 21.68 13.07
N GLY A 175 21.59 22.07 13.96
CA GLY A 175 22.34 23.33 13.92
C GLY A 175 22.56 23.96 15.30
N ASP A 176 21.79 23.52 16.29
CA ASP A 176 21.97 23.87 17.70
C ASP A 176 21.84 22.62 18.58
N GLU A 177 22.97 22.19 19.14
CA GLU A 177 23.10 20.94 19.90
C GLU A 177 22.32 20.96 21.21
N GLU A 178 22.30 22.09 21.91
CA GLU A 178 21.62 22.24 23.20
C GLU A 178 20.09 22.13 23.04
N SER A 179 19.53 22.85 22.05
CA SER A 179 18.11 22.75 21.75
C SER A 179 17.74 21.37 21.20
N LEU A 180 18.62 20.73 20.44
CA LEU A 180 18.36 19.39 19.91
C LEU A 180 18.28 18.36 21.03
N GLU A 181 19.17 18.43 22.02
CA GLU A 181 19.13 17.52 23.17
C GLU A 181 17.86 17.72 24.01
N SER A 182 17.46 18.98 24.20
CA SER A 182 16.17 19.32 24.84
C SER A 182 14.97 18.75 24.06
N LEU A 183 15.01 18.80 22.73
CA LEU A 183 13.96 18.23 21.87
C LEU A 183 13.91 16.69 21.97
N LYS A 184 15.07 16.02 22.00
CA LYS A 184 15.12 14.56 22.21
C LYS A 184 14.50 14.14 23.54
N GLN A 185 14.80 14.87 24.62
CA GLN A 185 14.19 14.60 25.93
C GLN A 185 12.67 14.71 25.87
N VAL A 186 12.15 15.76 25.24
CA VAL A 186 10.71 15.95 25.05
C VAL A 186 10.08 14.80 24.27
N PHE A 187 10.76 14.28 23.24
CA PHE A 187 10.27 13.13 22.48
C PHE A 187 10.26 11.84 23.30
N GLU A 188 11.28 11.61 24.12
CA GLU A 188 11.33 10.43 24.97
C GLU A 188 10.25 10.47 26.07
N GLU A 189 10.00 11.64 26.66
CA GLU A 189 8.93 11.85 27.64
C GLU A 189 7.52 11.67 27.04
N ASN A 190 7.34 11.99 25.76
CA ASN A 190 6.04 11.95 25.07
C ASN A 190 5.93 10.79 24.08
N LYS A 191 6.83 9.80 24.14
CA LYS A 191 6.97 8.75 23.13
C LYS A 191 5.69 7.96 22.86
N GLU A 192 4.82 7.79 23.85
CA GLU A 192 3.59 6.99 23.69
C GLU A 192 2.51 7.73 22.88
N THR A 193 2.54 9.07 22.88
CA THR A 193 1.46 9.91 22.36
C THR A 193 1.86 10.76 21.16
N LEU A 194 3.14 11.09 21.03
CA LEU A 194 3.70 11.94 19.98
C LEU A 194 4.67 11.12 19.11
N GLY A 195 4.38 11.05 17.82
CA GLY A 195 5.30 10.46 16.86
C GLY A 195 6.31 11.47 16.35
N PHE A 196 7.43 10.96 15.87
CA PHE A 196 8.52 11.75 15.31
C PHE A 196 8.88 11.28 13.89
N GLY A 197 8.94 12.21 12.95
CA GLY A 197 9.40 11.96 11.60
C GLY A 197 10.17 13.13 11.03
N VAL A 198 10.82 12.89 9.91
CA VAL A 198 11.54 13.92 9.14
C VAL A 198 11.07 13.95 7.69
N ALA A 199 11.14 15.13 7.08
CA ALA A 199 10.90 15.33 5.66
C ALA A 199 12.02 16.16 5.04
N THR A 200 12.92 15.49 4.30
CA THR A 200 14.19 16.08 3.84
C THR A 200 14.39 15.96 2.33
N GLY A 201 15.23 16.85 1.80
CA GLY A 201 15.78 16.73 0.44
C GLY A 201 16.84 15.64 0.30
N ARG A 202 17.44 15.20 1.42
CA ARG A 202 18.45 14.13 1.44
C ARG A 202 17.86 12.80 0.96
N TYR A 203 18.71 11.99 0.31
CA TYR A 203 18.39 10.59 0.08
C TYR A 203 18.42 9.82 1.41
N LEU A 204 17.80 8.64 1.46
CA LEU A 204 17.57 7.90 2.70
C LEU A 204 18.85 7.67 3.50
N GLU A 205 19.90 7.17 2.86
CA GLU A 205 21.15 6.80 3.52
C GLU A 205 21.82 8.01 4.16
N SER A 206 21.84 9.16 3.47
CA SER A 206 22.35 10.43 4.01
C SER A 206 21.47 11.02 5.10
N ALA A 207 20.15 10.82 5.02
CA ALA A 207 19.23 11.24 6.07
C ALA A 207 19.45 10.42 7.35
N VAL A 208 19.59 9.10 7.24
CA VAL A 208 19.87 8.19 8.36
C VAL A 208 21.21 8.51 8.99
N GLU A 209 22.27 8.71 8.19
CA GLU A 209 23.59 9.14 8.69
C GLU A 209 23.50 10.45 9.48
N ALA A 210 22.84 11.47 8.94
CA ALA A 210 22.68 12.75 9.64
C ALA A 210 21.92 12.62 10.98
N LEU A 211 20.92 11.74 11.06
CA LEU A 211 20.19 11.46 12.30
C LEU A 211 21.09 10.76 13.33
N HIS A 212 21.83 9.74 12.93
CA HIS A 212 22.76 9.01 13.82
C HIS A 212 23.89 9.89 14.32
N ASP A 213 24.52 10.70 13.46
CA ASP A 213 25.60 11.61 13.82
C ASP A 213 25.15 12.64 14.89
N ASN A 214 23.86 12.91 14.95
CA ASN A 214 23.25 13.82 15.92
C ASN A 214 22.56 13.08 17.07
N GLY A 215 22.81 11.79 17.25
CA GLY A 215 22.31 10.97 18.37
C GLY A 215 20.80 10.77 18.36
N ILE A 216 20.19 10.72 17.17
CA ILE A 216 18.78 10.36 16.98
C ILE A 216 18.75 8.92 16.47
N ASP A 217 18.49 7.97 17.36
CA ASP A 217 18.46 6.54 17.02
C ASP A 217 17.03 5.98 16.87
N ARG A 218 16.01 6.81 17.10
CA ARG A 218 14.60 6.41 17.02
C ARG A 218 13.77 7.43 16.27
N ILE A 219 13.11 6.96 15.22
CA ILE A 219 12.20 7.75 14.40
C ILE A 219 11.05 6.86 13.89
N ASP A 220 9.86 7.43 13.74
CA ASP A 220 8.70 6.69 13.25
C ASP A 220 8.64 6.67 11.72
N THR A 221 9.03 7.76 11.06
CA THR A 221 9.00 7.86 9.59
C THR A 221 10.03 8.84 9.02
N ILE A 222 10.58 8.48 7.86
CA ILE A 222 11.47 9.31 7.05
C ILE A 222 10.82 9.54 5.69
N ILE A 223 10.60 10.80 5.34
CA ILE A 223 10.20 11.24 4.01
C ILE A 223 11.48 11.78 3.33
N SER A 224 12.10 10.99 2.47
CA SER A 224 13.37 11.34 1.81
C SER A 224 13.15 11.84 0.38
N SER A 225 14.21 12.36 -0.22
CA SER A 225 14.28 12.69 -1.65
C SER A 225 13.13 13.63 -2.06
N VAL A 226 12.87 14.66 -1.25
CA VAL A 226 11.80 15.67 -1.43
C VAL A 226 10.39 15.04 -1.52
N GLY A 227 10.16 13.97 -0.77
CA GLY A 227 8.87 13.30 -0.68
C GLY A 227 8.58 12.31 -1.80
N THR A 228 9.61 11.87 -2.52
CA THR A 228 9.48 10.77 -3.49
C THR A 228 9.52 9.40 -2.83
N GLU A 229 9.98 9.31 -1.60
CA GLU A 229 10.07 8.07 -0.84
C GLU A 229 9.58 8.27 0.60
N ILE A 230 9.02 7.21 1.17
CA ILE A 230 8.59 7.18 2.57
C ILE A 230 9.09 5.86 3.15
N TYR A 231 9.78 5.94 4.28
CA TYR A 231 10.25 4.82 5.05
C TYR A 231 9.71 4.91 6.49
N TYR A 232 9.60 3.76 7.14
CA TYR A 232 9.32 3.63 8.57
C TYR A 232 10.58 3.16 9.29
N GLY A 233 10.78 3.65 10.52
CA GLY A 233 12.01 3.41 11.26
C GLY A 233 13.21 4.11 10.61
N MET A 234 14.41 3.57 10.82
CA MET A 234 15.66 4.08 10.24
C MET A 234 15.87 3.57 8.81
N GLY A 235 14.83 3.65 7.98
CA GLY A 235 14.86 3.10 6.62
C GLY A 235 14.47 1.62 6.52
N ASP A 236 14.05 0.99 7.62
CA ASP A 236 13.80 -0.45 7.71
C ASP A 236 12.70 -0.94 6.76
N PHE A 237 11.64 -0.12 6.58
CA PHE A 237 10.45 -0.53 5.82
C PHE A 237 9.99 0.55 4.85
N PRO A 238 10.15 0.35 3.52
CA PRO A 238 9.61 1.27 2.52
C PRO A 238 8.08 1.19 2.43
N ASP A 239 7.43 2.35 2.23
CA ASP A 239 6.00 2.43 2.00
C ASP A 239 5.63 2.09 0.54
N LYS A 240 5.29 0.81 0.32
CA LYS A 240 4.87 0.30 -0.99
C LYS A 240 3.60 0.99 -1.54
N GLY A 241 2.72 1.47 -0.65
CA GLY A 241 1.50 2.17 -1.05
C GLY A 241 1.80 3.55 -1.62
N TRP A 242 2.76 4.26 -1.03
CA TRP A 242 3.23 5.56 -1.53
C TRP A 242 3.90 5.41 -2.89
N ALA A 243 4.82 4.45 -3.03
CA ALA A 243 5.46 4.14 -4.31
C ALA A 243 4.42 3.84 -5.41
N SER A 244 3.40 3.03 -5.08
CA SER A 244 2.30 2.73 -6.01
C SER A 244 1.49 3.97 -6.39
N ASN A 245 1.23 4.87 -5.43
CA ASN A 245 0.55 6.14 -5.67
C ASN A 245 1.35 7.08 -6.59
N LEU A 246 2.68 7.12 -6.48
CA LEU A 246 3.54 7.91 -7.37
C LEU A 246 3.59 7.31 -8.79
N ARG A 247 3.67 5.98 -8.91
CA ARG A 247 3.84 5.28 -10.19
C ARG A 247 2.68 5.49 -11.18
N ALA A 248 1.46 5.73 -10.69
CA ALA A 248 0.25 5.79 -11.52
C ALA A 248 0.36 6.67 -12.78
N LYS A 249 1.02 7.84 -12.68
CA LYS A 249 1.21 8.80 -13.80
C LYS A 249 2.66 9.12 -14.09
N TRP A 250 3.59 8.43 -13.44
CA TRP A 250 5.02 8.63 -13.64
C TRP A 250 5.47 7.92 -14.93
N ARG A 251 6.11 8.66 -15.85
CA ARG A 251 6.58 8.15 -17.14
C ARG A 251 8.01 8.69 -17.38
N PRO A 252 9.01 8.10 -16.71
CA PRO A 252 10.37 8.62 -16.73
C PRO A 252 10.98 8.61 -18.14
N ASP A 253 10.67 7.61 -18.95
CA ASP A 253 11.22 7.51 -20.32
C ASP A 253 10.76 8.66 -21.21
N ARG A 254 9.48 9.07 -21.10
CA ARG A 254 8.96 10.24 -21.83
C ARG A 254 9.60 11.55 -21.38
N ILE A 255 9.94 11.65 -20.10
CA ILE A 255 10.64 12.83 -19.55
C ILE A 255 12.05 12.90 -20.11
N ARG A 256 12.79 11.77 -20.09
CA ARG A 256 14.15 11.71 -20.65
C ARG A 256 14.18 12.01 -22.14
N GLU A 257 13.23 11.46 -22.90
CA GLU A 257 13.08 11.72 -24.33
C GLU A 257 12.75 13.20 -24.61
N ALA A 258 11.82 13.80 -23.85
CA ALA A 258 11.48 15.21 -24.03
C ALA A 258 12.67 16.14 -23.77
N LEU A 259 13.49 15.80 -22.77
CA LEU A 259 14.62 16.64 -22.37
C LEU A 259 15.91 16.34 -23.12
N SER A 260 15.97 15.29 -23.96
CA SER A 260 17.22 14.86 -24.60
C SER A 260 17.79 15.87 -25.60
N ASN A 261 16.96 16.78 -26.10
CA ASN A 261 17.36 17.78 -27.10
C ASN A 261 17.85 19.09 -26.47
N LEU A 262 17.74 19.25 -25.14
CA LEU A 262 18.24 20.42 -24.44
C LEU A 262 19.75 20.27 -24.21
N SER A 263 20.55 20.94 -25.03
CA SER A 263 22.02 20.82 -25.00
C SER A 263 22.65 21.31 -23.69
N PHE A 264 21.92 22.13 -22.92
CA PHE A 264 22.37 22.71 -21.66
C PHE A 264 21.97 21.86 -20.43
N LEU A 265 21.40 20.67 -20.63
CA LEU A 265 20.90 19.82 -19.55
C LEU A 265 21.58 18.44 -19.60
N TYR A 266 22.39 18.13 -18.58
CA TYR A 266 23.20 16.91 -18.54
C TYR A 266 22.63 15.93 -17.52
N LEU A 267 22.26 14.73 -17.96
CA LEU A 267 21.75 13.70 -17.05
C LEU A 267 22.87 13.27 -16.08
N GLN A 268 22.60 13.36 -14.78
CA GLN A 268 23.55 12.90 -13.75
C GLN A 268 23.74 11.38 -13.85
N LYS A 269 25.00 10.93 -13.84
CA LYS A 269 25.36 9.51 -14.03
C LYS A 269 25.44 8.71 -12.73
N ASP A 270 25.36 9.38 -11.59
CA ASP A 270 25.44 8.73 -10.28
C ASP A 270 24.14 7.97 -9.99
N GLU A 271 24.25 6.67 -9.70
CA GLU A 271 23.11 5.83 -9.30
C GLU A 271 22.47 6.29 -7.98
N MET A 272 23.21 7.03 -7.14
CA MET A 272 22.68 7.60 -5.90
C MET A 272 21.75 8.79 -6.15
N THR A 273 21.96 9.52 -7.25
CA THR A 273 21.14 10.69 -7.60
C THR A 273 19.97 10.32 -8.53
N GLN A 274 20.10 9.26 -9.33
CA GLN A 274 19.00 8.69 -10.11
C GLN A 274 18.22 7.65 -9.30
N ARG A 275 16.95 7.93 -8.96
CA ARG A 275 16.08 6.98 -8.24
C ARG A 275 14.81 6.69 -9.05
N GLU A 276 14.01 5.70 -8.62
CA GLU A 276 12.79 5.28 -9.35
C GLU A 276 11.86 6.49 -9.66
N PHE A 277 11.72 7.39 -8.70
CA PHE A 277 10.84 8.56 -8.75
C PHE A 277 11.59 9.88 -8.79
N LYS A 278 12.85 9.88 -9.23
CA LYS A 278 13.68 11.09 -9.32
C LYS A 278 14.62 11.01 -10.52
N ILE A 279 14.54 12.00 -11.41
CA ILE A 279 15.47 12.15 -12.52
C ILE A 279 16.23 13.46 -12.32
N SER A 280 17.53 13.37 -12.08
CA SER A 280 18.38 14.52 -11.79
C SER A 280 19.24 14.91 -12.99
N TYR A 281 19.36 16.20 -13.23
CA TYR A 281 20.19 16.78 -14.26
C TYR A 281 21.06 17.90 -13.69
N ASP A 282 22.24 18.08 -14.27
CA ASP A 282 23.08 19.26 -14.10
C ASP A 282 22.76 20.28 -15.19
N LEU A 283 22.57 21.53 -14.79
CA LEU A 283 22.41 22.66 -15.69
C LEU A 283 23.80 23.20 -16.08
N ASP A 284 23.99 23.41 -17.38
CA ASP A 284 25.20 24.05 -17.91
C ASP A 284 25.43 25.42 -17.27
N SER A 285 26.68 25.73 -16.92
CA SER A 285 27.06 27.04 -16.36
C SER A 285 26.90 28.19 -17.35
N ASP A 286 26.82 27.88 -18.66
CA ASP A 286 26.72 28.88 -19.72
C ASP A 286 25.30 29.43 -19.93
N ILE A 287 24.28 28.86 -19.26
CA ILE A 287 22.89 29.33 -19.32
C ILE A 287 22.38 29.72 -17.93
N THR A 288 21.61 30.80 -17.85
CA THR A 288 21.00 31.19 -16.57
C THR A 288 19.76 30.33 -16.26
N PRO A 289 19.47 30.03 -14.98
CA PRO A 289 18.26 29.30 -14.60
C PRO A 289 16.97 29.97 -15.09
N GLU A 290 16.93 31.30 -15.12
CA GLU A 290 15.80 32.10 -15.60
C GLU A 290 15.52 31.88 -17.09
N GLU A 291 16.55 31.58 -17.89
CA GLU A 291 16.43 31.24 -19.31
C GLU A 291 16.16 29.74 -19.52
N ALA A 292 16.81 28.87 -18.75
CA ALA A 292 16.74 27.42 -18.91
C ALA A 292 15.42 26.81 -18.43
N LEU A 293 14.96 27.16 -17.22
CA LEU A 293 13.80 26.52 -16.60
C LEU A 293 12.51 26.68 -17.41
N PRO A 294 12.19 27.84 -18.03
CA PRO A 294 11.04 27.97 -18.91
C PRO A 294 11.08 27.02 -20.12
N LEU A 295 12.27 26.76 -20.68
CA LEU A 295 12.45 25.83 -21.81
C LEU A 295 12.25 24.39 -21.36
N VAL A 296 12.79 24.00 -20.20
CA VAL A 296 12.54 22.68 -19.58
C VAL A 296 11.03 22.48 -19.35
N HIS A 297 10.35 23.49 -18.80
CA HIS A 297 8.91 23.45 -18.61
C HIS A 297 8.15 23.32 -19.93
N HIS A 298 8.59 24.01 -20.98
CA HIS A 298 7.99 23.94 -22.32
C HIS A 298 8.05 22.51 -22.88
N GLU A 299 9.23 21.89 -22.92
CA GLU A 299 9.42 20.54 -23.46
C GLU A 299 8.60 19.50 -22.70
N LEU A 300 8.61 19.54 -21.37
CA LEU A 300 7.83 18.62 -20.55
C LEU A 300 6.32 18.81 -20.72
N THR A 301 5.87 20.05 -20.96
CA THR A 301 4.46 20.34 -21.25
C THR A 301 4.04 19.82 -22.62
N GLN A 302 4.88 19.99 -23.65
CA GLN A 302 4.64 19.42 -24.99
C GLN A 302 4.54 17.89 -24.94
N ALA A 303 5.40 17.26 -24.15
CA ALA A 303 5.38 15.81 -23.91
C ALA A 303 4.20 15.34 -23.03
N LYS A 304 3.36 16.25 -22.53
CA LYS A 304 2.25 15.97 -21.59
C LYS A 304 2.72 15.21 -20.34
N ALA A 305 3.94 15.50 -19.88
CA ALA A 305 4.49 14.89 -18.68
C ALA A 305 3.78 15.42 -17.42
N ASN A 306 3.57 14.54 -16.43
CA ASN A 306 3.00 14.92 -15.14
C ASN A 306 4.12 14.98 -14.10
N TYR A 307 4.74 16.15 -13.93
CA TYR A 307 5.93 16.32 -13.11
C TYR A 307 5.80 17.45 -12.09
N ASN A 308 6.69 17.43 -11.10
CA ASN A 308 7.14 18.61 -10.36
C ASN A 308 8.62 18.82 -10.70
N LEU A 309 9.04 20.07 -10.83
CA LEU A 309 10.44 20.43 -11.04
C LEU A 309 10.95 21.09 -9.77
N VAL A 310 12.10 20.62 -9.28
CA VAL A 310 12.82 21.24 -8.17
C VAL A 310 14.16 21.70 -8.71
N PHE A 311 14.47 22.98 -8.54
CA PHE A 311 15.76 23.56 -8.86
C PHE A 311 16.50 23.85 -7.55
N SER A 312 17.76 23.41 -7.43
CA SER A 312 18.53 23.58 -6.19
C SER A 312 20.01 23.87 -6.46
N HIS A 313 20.66 24.52 -5.49
CA HIS A 313 22.10 24.82 -5.51
C HIS A 313 22.61 25.56 -6.76
N GLY A 314 21.72 26.26 -7.47
CA GLY A 314 22.07 27.04 -8.65
C GLY A 314 22.41 26.23 -9.91
N THR A 315 22.35 24.90 -9.88
CA THR A 315 22.69 24.05 -11.04
C THR A 315 21.86 22.76 -11.14
N TYR A 316 21.35 22.21 -10.04
CA TYR A 316 20.65 20.92 -10.09
C TYR A 316 19.18 21.07 -10.45
N VAL A 317 18.74 20.31 -11.46
CA VAL A 317 17.36 20.22 -11.91
C VAL A 317 16.82 18.82 -11.66
N ASP A 318 15.92 18.68 -10.70
CA ASP A 318 15.27 17.43 -10.34
C ASP A 318 13.86 17.37 -10.90
N ILE A 319 13.58 16.35 -11.71
CA ILE A 319 12.24 16.05 -12.22
C ILE A 319 11.63 14.91 -11.39
N LEU A 320 10.54 15.22 -10.70
CA LEU A 320 9.84 14.32 -9.79
C LEU A 320 8.41 14.05 -10.30
N PRO A 321 7.73 12.98 -9.87
CA PRO A 321 6.30 12.83 -10.11
C PRO A 321 5.53 14.05 -9.60
N SER A 322 4.53 14.52 -10.36
CA SER A 322 3.63 15.61 -9.92
C SER A 322 2.96 15.37 -8.55
N ARG A 323 2.84 14.11 -8.12
CA ARG A 323 2.28 13.70 -6.83
C ARG A 323 3.29 13.70 -5.68
N ALA A 324 4.59 13.83 -5.96
CA ALA A 324 5.65 13.85 -4.96
C ALA A 324 5.90 15.27 -4.46
N SER A 325 5.84 15.44 -3.15
CA SER A 325 6.33 16.61 -2.39
C SER A 325 6.26 16.26 -0.90
N LYS A 326 7.01 16.99 -0.05
CA LYS A 326 6.99 16.80 1.41
C LYS A 326 5.55 16.88 1.94
N GLY A 327 4.83 17.96 1.63
CA GLY A 327 3.43 18.12 2.07
C GLY A 327 2.46 17.07 1.52
N LYS A 328 2.65 16.53 0.31
CA LYS A 328 1.77 15.46 -0.23
C LYS A 328 2.04 14.12 0.46
N ALA A 329 3.30 13.82 0.76
CA ALA A 329 3.68 12.64 1.55
C ALA A 329 3.06 12.69 2.96
N ILE A 330 3.08 13.86 3.61
CA ILE A 330 2.46 14.06 4.93
C ILE A 330 0.94 13.85 4.88
N ARG A 331 0.24 14.37 3.87
CA ARG A 331 -1.21 14.14 3.70
C ARG A 331 -1.53 12.65 3.47
N TYR A 332 -0.66 11.95 2.76
CA TYR A 332 -0.78 10.49 2.60
C TYR A 332 -0.61 9.76 3.94
N LEU A 333 0.40 10.10 4.74
CA LEU A 333 0.60 9.52 6.07
C LEU A 333 -0.57 9.80 7.01
N SER A 334 -1.07 11.05 7.05
CA SER A 334 -2.25 11.44 7.82
C SER A 334 -3.46 10.57 7.46
N THR A 335 -3.72 10.37 6.16
CA THR A 335 -4.84 9.53 5.69
C THR A 335 -4.62 8.06 6.04
N LYS A 336 -3.43 7.54 5.79
CA LYS A 336 -3.07 6.13 6.00
C LYS A 336 -3.19 5.73 7.47
N TRP A 337 -2.69 6.58 8.36
CA TRP A 337 -2.62 6.32 9.80
C TRP A 337 -3.76 6.94 10.60
N LYS A 338 -4.70 7.62 9.92
CA LYS A 338 -5.87 8.29 10.51
C LYS A 338 -5.51 9.34 11.57
N ILE A 339 -4.36 9.99 11.39
CA ILE A 339 -3.92 11.12 12.24
C ILE A 339 -4.51 12.40 11.63
N PRO A 340 -5.40 13.14 12.31
CA PRO A 340 -5.96 14.37 11.77
C PRO A 340 -4.87 15.39 11.40
N MET A 341 -5.02 16.10 10.28
CA MET A 341 -4.03 17.09 9.82
C MET A 341 -3.76 18.17 10.87
N GLU A 342 -4.77 18.53 11.67
CA GLU A 342 -4.69 19.50 12.76
C GLU A 342 -3.83 19.01 13.95
N LYS A 343 -3.51 17.72 13.99
CA LYS A 343 -2.63 17.03 14.92
C LYS A 343 -1.26 16.69 14.34
N VAL A 344 -0.98 17.11 13.10
CA VAL A 344 0.35 17.01 12.48
C VAL A 344 1.04 18.37 12.60
N VAL A 345 2.18 18.37 13.28
CA VAL A 345 3.07 19.52 13.41
C VAL A 345 4.15 19.40 12.35
N THR A 346 4.46 20.49 11.65
CA THR A 346 5.49 20.51 10.63
C THR A 346 6.47 21.64 10.88
N ALA A 347 7.78 21.40 10.75
CA ALA A 347 8.80 22.42 10.90
C ALA A 347 9.73 22.49 9.69
N GLY A 348 10.15 23.69 9.31
CA GLY A 348 11.02 23.94 8.16
C GLY A 348 11.60 25.35 8.14
N ASP A 349 12.62 25.55 7.32
CA ASP A 349 13.40 26.79 7.21
C ASP A 349 13.43 27.36 5.79
N SER A 350 13.15 26.55 4.76
CA SER A 350 13.32 26.96 3.35
C SER A 350 12.08 26.71 2.48
N GLY A 351 12.12 27.18 1.24
CA GLY A 351 11.03 27.18 0.28
C GLY A 351 10.58 25.79 -0.13
N ASN A 352 11.47 24.78 -0.04
CA ASN A 352 11.11 23.39 -0.29
C ASN A 352 10.18 22.80 0.81
N ASP A 353 10.10 23.45 1.98
CA ASP A 353 9.24 23.09 3.11
C ASP A 353 7.86 23.75 3.03
N ARG A 354 7.74 24.78 2.18
CA ARG A 354 6.55 25.62 2.09
C ARG A 354 5.27 24.81 1.98
N ASP A 355 5.28 23.70 1.23
CA ASP A 355 4.08 22.91 0.96
C ASP A 355 3.61 22.02 2.12
N MET A 356 4.51 21.71 3.07
CA MET A 356 4.19 21.04 4.33
C MET A 356 3.81 22.01 5.45
N LEU A 357 4.39 23.23 5.43
CA LEU A 357 4.14 24.28 6.42
C LEU A 357 2.76 24.93 6.30
N VAL A 358 2.17 24.94 5.10
CA VAL A 358 0.89 25.61 4.84
C VAL A 358 -0.32 24.67 4.91
N GLY A 359 -1.48 25.24 5.27
CA GLY A 359 -2.77 24.57 5.23
C GLY A 359 -3.30 24.26 6.63
N LYS A 360 -3.61 22.99 6.88
CA LYS A 360 -4.24 22.52 8.13
C LYS A 360 -3.26 22.00 9.19
N THR A 361 -2.01 21.74 8.78
CA THR A 361 -0.92 21.39 9.71
C THR A 361 -0.68 22.53 10.68
N ALA A 362 -0.10 22.18 11.84
CA ALA A 362 0.48 23.16 12.75
C ALA A 362 1.91 23.47 12.25
N GLY A 363 2.03 24.45 11.35
CA GLY A 363 3.28 24.83 10.74
C GLY A 363 4.16 25.65 11.68
N ILE A 364 5.45 25.36 11.73
CA ILE A 364 6.49 26.06 12.49
C ILE A 364 7.56 26.50 11.49
N VAL A 365 7.83 27.79 11.46
CA VAL A 365 8.94 28.35 10.70
C VAL A 365 10.00 28.80 11.69
N VAL A 366 11.19 28.19 11.65
CA VAL A 366 12.29 28.48 12.58
C VAL A 366 12.89 29.86 12.32
N ALA A 367 13.54 30.46 13.31
CA ALA A 367 14.04 31.83 13.21
C ALA A 367 15.11 32.02 12.14
N ASN A 368 15.98 31.02 11.94
CA ASN A 368 17.06 30.99 10.95
C ASN A 368 16.58 30.61 9.53
N ARG A 369 15.28 30.77 9.24
CA ARG A 369 14.68 30.53 7.92
C ARG A 369 15.30 31.39 6.81
N ASP A 370 15.18 30.88 5.59
CA ASP A 370 15.46 31.65 4.39
C ASP A 370 14.41 32.75 4.14
N PRO A 371 14.81 33.90 3.58
CA PRO A 371 13.89 35.01 3.27
C PRO A 371 12.73 34.64 2.36
N GLU A 372 12.86 33.55 1.57
CA GLU A 372 11.79 33.07 0.68
C GLU A 372 10.52 32.64 1.46
N LEU A 373 10.66 32.27 2.74
CA LEU A 373 9.53 31.94 3.60
C LEU A 373 8.84 33.16 4.22
N ASP A 374 9.39 34.38 4.12
CA ASP A 374 8.77 35.57 4.71
C ASP A 374 7.40 35.90 4.12
N GLY A 375 7.15 35.49 2.87
CA GLY A 375 5.82 35.58 2.25
C GLY A 375 4.73 34.82 3.02
N LEU A 376 5.10 33.80 3.81
CA LEU A 376 4.17 33.02 4.60
C LEU A 376 3.54 33.80 5.76
N LYS A 377 4.16 34.90 6.24
CA LYS A 377 3.59 35.77 7.29
C LYS A 377 2.23 36.36 6.90
N ARG A 378 1.99 36.49 5.59
CA ARG A 378 0.75 37.03 5.03
C ARG A 378 -0.27 35.95 4.66
N THR A 379 0.10 34.68 4.81
CA THR A 379 -0.76 33.55 4.45
C THR A 379 -1.72 33.26 5.60
N SER A 380 -3.02 33.12 5.29
CA SER A 380 -4.01 32.64 6.27
C SER A 380 -3.74 31.16 6.57
N GLY A 381 -3.26 30.83 7.76
CA GLY A 381 -2.97 29.45 8.16
C GLY A 381 -2.56 29.34 9.62
N ARG A 382 -2.48 28.10 10.13
CA ARG A 382 -1.88 27.79 11.44
C ARG A 382 -0.37 27.70 11.27
N ILE A 383 0.27 28.85 11.08
CA ILE A 383 1.71 28.98 10.94
C ILE A 383 2.24 29.82 12.10
N TYR A 384 3.21 29.27 12.81
CA TYR A 384 3.91 29.90 13.91
C TYR A 384 5.31 30.26 13.44
N PHE A 385 5.70 31.52 13.63
CA PHE A 385 7.06 31.98 13.35
C PHE A 385 7.80 32.03 14.68
N ALA A 386 8.76 31.11 14.86
CA ALA A 386 9.51 31.01 16.09
C ALA A 386 10.54 32.15 16.22
N GLU A 387 10.83 32.52 17.46
CA GLU A 387 11.92 33.43 17.81
C GLU A 387 13.27 32.69 17.87
N ASN A 388 13.24 31.39 18.18
CA ASN A 388 14.42 30.53 18.20
C ASN A 388 14.67 29.82 16.86
N GLY A 389 15.96 29.58 16.57
CA GLY A 389 16.39 28.81 15.41
C GLY A 389 16.39 27.30 15.67
N TYR A 390 16.57 26.52 14.61
CA TYR A 390 16.79 25.07 14.66
C TYR A 390 15.77 24.34 15.56
N ALA A 391 16.21 23.30 16.28
CA ALA A 391 15.36 22.56 17.23
C ALA A 391 14.71 23.44 18.31
N GLY A 392 15.31 24.59 18.65
CA GLY A 392 14.74 25.54 19.60
C GLY A 392 13.43 26.13 19.11
N GLY A 393 13.37 26.48 17.82
CA GLY A 393 12.13 26.95 17.19
C GLY A 393 11.04 25.86 17.12
N ILE A 394 11.45 24.59 16.97
CA ILE A 394 10.53 23.44 17.03
C ILE A 394 9.91 23.32 18.42
N LEU A 395 10.73 23.41 19.48
CA LEU A 395 10.26 23.37 20.87
C LEU A 395 9.26 24.48 21.17
N GLU A 396 9.56 25.71 20.75
CA GLU A 396 8.70 26.88 20.89
C GLU A 396 7.34 26.66 20.20
N GLY A 397 7.35 26.18 18.96
CA GLY A 397 6.13 25.90 18.21
C GLY A 397 5.32 24.73 18.81
N LEU A 398 5.98 23.66 19.29
CA LEU A 398 5.30 22.56 19.98
C LEU A 398 4.56 23.04 21.24
N ARG A 399 5.15 23.97 22.00
CA ARG A 399 4.50 24.63 23.15
C ARG A 399 3.33 25.50 22.70
N HIS A 400 3.54 26.35 21.69
CA HIS A 400 2.51 27.22 21.14
C HIS A 400 1.24 26.46 20.72
N TYR A 401 1.42 25.29 20.09
CA TYR A 401 0.29 24.46 19.65
C TYR A 401 -0.24 23.50 20.71
N GLY A 402 0.34 23.49 21.92
CA GLY A 402 -0.10 22.67 23.05
C GLY A 402 0.18 21.18 22.90
N PHE A 403 1.21 20.79 22.14
CA PHE A 403 1.65 19.39 22.04
C PHE A 403 2.51 18.98 23.23
N ILE A 404 3.18 19.94 23.86
CA ILE A 404 4.04 19.74 25.03
C ILE A 404 3.72 20.83 26.06
N LYS A 405 3.92 20.54 27.35
CA LYS A 405 3.68 21.49 28.43
C LYS A 405 4.81 22.53 28.49
N GLU A 406 4.51 23.74 28.96
CA GLU A 406 5.54 24.69 29.36
C GLU A 406 6.37 24.09 30.50
N GLY A 407 7.70 24.05 30.34
CA GLY A 407 8.61 23.60 31.37
C GLY A 407 8.73 24.64 32.48
N VAL A 408 8.63 24.21 33.73
CA VAL A 408 8.73 25.06 34.95
C VAL A 408 10.19 25.43 35.28
N HIS A 409 11.07 25.60 34.28
CA HIS A 409 12.52 25.76 34.49
C HIS A 409 13.13 26.99 33.82
N GLU A 410 12.43 28.14 33.85
CA GLU A 410 13.00 29.45 33.48
C GLU A 410 13.06 30.47 34.62
N GLU A 411 12.94 30.04 35.89
CA GLU A 411 13.16 30.93 37.04
C GLU A 411 14.22 30.39 38.00
N VAL A 412 15.50 30.38 37.60
CA VAL A 412 16.62 30.69 38.52
C VAL A 412 17.81 31.16 37.70
N SER A 413 17.89 32.47 37.38
CA SER A 413 19.13 33.24 37.25
C SER A 413 18.78 34.71 37.04
N ALA A 414 18.53 35.40 38.15
CA ALA A 414 18.62 36.85 38.27
C ALA A 414 19.53 37.18 39.45
#